data_AF-A0A961S5X1-F1
#
_entry.id   AF-A0A961S5X1-F1
#
_cell.length_a   1.000
_cell.length_b   1.000
_cell.length_c   1.000
_cell.angle_alpha   90.00
_cell.angle_beta   90.00
_cell.angle_gamma   90.00
#
_symmetry.space_group_name_H-M   'P 1'
#
loop_
_entity.id
_entity.type
_entity.pdbx_description
1 polymer ?
#
loop_
_entity_poly.entity_id
_entity_poly.type
_entity_poly.pdbx_seq_one_letter_code
_entity_poly.pdbx_strand_id
1 'polypeptide(L)'
;MNKLHLAILALALAVPLAAASGLRAAEQDIDTLRSECGKQLNLGESGCACIADTAAKELNDKQQALVAAMVTKDEGRSAQLRGEMNINEMTQAAGFMMRAPQLCAAR
;
A
#
# COMPACT_ATOMS: atom_id res chain seq x y z
N MET A 1 -25.13 -18.27 -57.51
CA MET A 1 -26.11 -17.38 -56.88
C MET A 1 -25.76 -17.22 -55.41
N ASN A 2 -25.47 -15.98 -55.04
CA ASN A 2 -25.30 -15.32 -53.72
C ASN A 2 -25.62 -16.17 -52.48
N LYS A 3 -24.89 -16.06 -51.36
CA LYS A 3 -24.78 -14.81 -50.58
C LYS A 3 -23.52 -14.82 -49.69
N LEU A 4 -22.62 -13.88 -50.00
CA LEU A 4 -21.79 -13.19 -49.02
C LEU A 4 -22.68 -12.61 -47.89
N HIS A 5 -22.05 -12.14 -46.82
CA HIS A 5 -22.63 -11.44 -45.66
C HIS A 5 -22.97 -12.35 -44.48
N LEU A 6 -22.02 -12.46 -43.55
CA LEU A 6 -22.18 -11.97 -42.17
C LEU A 6 -20.86 -12.17 -41.41
N ALA A 7 -19.84 -11.42 -41.83
CA ALA A 7 -18.73 -11.09 -40.95
C ALA A 7 -19.21 -9.97 -40.03
N ILE A 8 -19.72 -10.31 -38.85
CA ILE A 8 -19.98 -9.33 -37.79
C ILE A 8 -19.03 -9.62 -36.64
N LEU A 9 -18.03 -8.73 -36.56
CA LEU A 9 -17.28 -8.30 -35.40
C LEU A 9 -17.81 -8.86 -34.06
N ALA A 10 -17.11 -9.85 -33.51
CA ALA A 10 -17.02 -10.05 -32.07
C ALA A 10 -15.66 -9.50 -31.61
N LEU A 11 -15.48 -8.18 -31.72
CA LEU A 11 -14.38 -7.48 -31.07
C LEU A 11 -14.73 -7.40 -29.59
N ALA A 12 -14.47 -8.49 -28.86
CA ALA A 12 -14.63 -8.56 -27.43
C ALA A 12 -13.76 -7.46 -26.78
N LEU A 13 -14.43 -6.48 -26.20
CA LEU A 13 -13.86 -5.43 -25.37
C LEU A 13 -13.04 -6.09 -24.24
N ALA A 14 -11.72 -6.15 -24.43
CA ALA A 14 -10.78 -6.36 -23.35
C ALA A 14 -10.82 -5.11 -22.46
N VAL A 15 -11.75 -5.10 -21.50
CA VAL A 15 -11.79 -4.11 -20.43
C VAL A 15 -10.49 -4.27 -19.63
N PRO A 16 -9.63 -3.24 -19.52
CA PRO A 16 -8.43 -3.33 -18.71
C PRO A 16 -8.84 -3.27 -17.24
N LEU A 17 -9.03 -4.45 -16.63
CA LEU A 17 -9.36 -4.64 -15.22
C LEU A 17 -8.14 -4.43 -14.30
N ALA A 18 -7.28 -3.46 -14.60
CA ALA A 18 -5.98 -3.30 -13.91
C ALA A 18 -5.98 -2.28 -12.76
N ALA A 19 -7.07 -1.51 -12.58
CA ALA A 19 -7.09 -0.40 -11.62
C ALA A 19 -7.68 -0.75 -10.24
N ALA A 20 -8.35 -1.90 -10.08
CA ALA A 20 -8.98 -2.29 -8.81
C ALA A 20 -8.02 -2.95 -7.80
N SER A 21 -6.83 -3.37 -8.26
CA SER A 21 -5.87 -4.11 -7.44
C SER A 21 -5.08 -3.23 -6.47
N GLY A 22 -4.95 -1.93 -6.77
CA GLY A 22 -4.15 -0.98 -5.99
C GLY A 22 -4.82 -0.55 -4.68
N LEU A 23 -6.10 -0.15 -4.73
CA LEU A 23 -6.83 0.31 -3.54
C LEU A 23 -6.94 -0.79 -2.47
N ARG A 24 -7.15 -2.03 -2.91
CA ARG A 24 -7.32 -3.18 -2.01
C ARG A 24 -6.01 -3.57 -1.32
N ALA A 25 -4.86 -3.29 -1.96
CA ALA A 25 -3.55 -3.50 -1.36
C ALA A 25 -3.26 -2.45 -0.27
N ALA A 26 -3.58 -1.18 -0.53
CA ALA A 26 -3.38 -0.10 0.42
C ALA A 26 -4.19 -0.30 1.73
N GLU A 27 -5.47 -0.69 1.63
CA GLU A 27 -6.27 -1.03 2.82
C GLU A 27 -5.64 -2.17 3.63
N GLN A 28 -5.12 -3.20 2.97
CA GLN A 28 -4.47 -4.33 3.63
C GLN A 28 -3.16 -3.92 4.33
N ASP A 29 -2.40 -2.99 3.76
CA ASP A 29 -1.18 -2.46 4.36
C ASP A 29 -1.47 -1.65 5.64
N ILE A 30 -2.55 -0.85 5.63
CA ILE A 30 -3.03 -0.11 6.81
C ILE A 30 -3.51 -1.06 7.91
N ASP A 31 -4.26 -2.11 7.55
CA ASP A 31 -4.70 -3.13 8.52
C ASP A 31 -3.52 -3.93 9.10
N THR A 32 -2.50 -4.19 8.28
CA THR A 32 -1.24 -4.79 8.73
C THR A 32 -0.55 -3.89 9.75
N LEU A 33 -0.50 -2.58 9.51
CA LEU A 33 0.05 -1.63 10.48
C LEU A 33 -0.76 -1.61 11.78
N ARG A 34 -2.10 -1.68 11.72
CA ARG A 34 -2.93 -1.70 12.94
C ARG A 34 -2.66 -2.95 13.79
N SER A 35 -2.42 -4.10 13.17
CA SER A 35 -2.31 -5.40 13.85
C SER A 35 -0.88 -5.78 14.28
N GLU A 36 0.14 -5.44 13.49
CA GLU A 36 1.52 -5.91 13.72
C GLU A 36 2.41 -4.87 14.41
N CYS A 37 2.03 -3.60 14.37
CA CYS A 37 2.73 -2.50 15.05
C CYS A 37 3.02 -2.81 16.52
N GLY A 38 2.07 -3.37 17.26
CA GLY A 38 2.24 -3.55 18.70
C GLY A 38 3.35 -4.54 19.04
N LYS A 39 3.45 -5.60 18.24
CA LYS A 39 4.48 -6.63 18.38
C LYS A 39 5.86 -6.12 17.97
N GLN A 40 5.92 -5.28 16.93
CA GLN A 40 7.18 -4.90 16.29
C GLN A 40 7.75 -3.59 16.80
N LEU A 41 6.89 -2.66 17.24
CA LEU A 41 7.23 -1.32 17.70
C LEU A 41 6.99 -1.11 19.21
N ASN A 42 6.50 -2.14 19.91
CA ASN A 42 6.19 -2.10 21.36
C ASN A 42 5.19 -0.98 21.73
N LEU A 43 4.15 -0.83 20.90
CA LEU A 43 3.08 0.15 21.09
C LEU A 43 1.79 -0.53 21.53
N GLY A 44 0.97 0.20 22.28
CA GLY A 44 -0.41 -0.21 22.58
C GLY A 44 -1.31 -0.14 21.35
N GLU A 45 -2.51 -0.71 21.46
CA GLU A 45 -3.51 -0.73 20.37
C GLU A 45 -3.86 0.70 19.89
N SER A 46 -4.03 1.64 20.82
CA SER A 46 -4.23 3.07 20.56
C SER A 46 -3.08 3.70 19.74
N GLY A 47 -1.84 3.37 20.08
CA GLY A 47 -0.65 3.79 19.35
C GLY A 47 -0.60 3.22 17.94
N CYS A 48 -0.99 1.95 17.76
CA CYS A 48 -1.03 1.32 16.44
C CYS A 48 -2.15 1.85 15.55
N ALA A 49 -3.33 2.11 16.12
CA ALA A 49 -4.40 2.81 15.41
C ALA A 49 -3.95 4.22 14.98
N CYS A 50 -3.24 4.95 15.85
CA CYS A 50 -2.67 6.25 15.51
C CYS A 50 -1.67 6.17 14.34
N ILE A 51 -0.77 5.18 14.31
CA ILE A 51 0.16 5.00 13.19
C ILE A 51 -0.59 4.69 11.90
N ALA A 52 -1.55 3.76 11.94
CA ALA A 52 -2.35 3.38 10.77
C ALA A 52 -3.12 4.58 10.20
N ASP A 53 -3.80 5.35 11.06
CA ASP A 53 -4.54 6.55 10.65
C ASP A 53 -3.62 7.65 10.10
N THR A 54 -2.42 7.79 10.66
CA THR A 54 -1.44 8.79 10.19
C THR A 54 -0.87 8.38 8.84
N ALA A 55 -0.55 7.09 8.64
CA ALA A 55 -0.09 6.55 7.36
C ALA A 55 -1.15 6.76 6.26
N ALA A 56 -2.41 6.47 6.54
CA ALA A 56 -3.51 6.64 5.58
C ALA A 56 -3.73 8.11 5.17
N LYS A 57 -3.33 9.08 6.00
CA LYS A 57 -3.47 10.53 5.73
C LYS A 57 -2.25 11.14 5.06
N GLU A 58 -1.06 10.71 5.44
CA GLU A 58 0.20 11.34 5.03
C GLU A 58 0.89 10.63 3.87
N LEU A 59 0.62 9.34 3.65
CA LEU A 59 1.35 8.49 2.72
C LEU A 59 0.47 8.04 1.56
N ASN A 60 1.07 7.89 0.39
CA ASN A 60 0.47 7.21 -0.75
C ASN A 60 0.56 5.68 -0.61
N ASP A 61 -0.15 4.95 -1.48
CA ASP A 61 -0.24 3.48 -1.43
C ASP A 61 1.13 2.77 -1.41
N LYS A 62 2.11 3.23 -2.20
CA LYS A 62 3.45 2.62 -2.22
C LYS A 62 4.22 2.84 -0.92
N GLN A 63 4.08 4.03 -0.35
CA GLN A 63 4.71 4.38 0.91
C GLN A 63 4.06 3.63 2.07
N GLN A 64 2.73 3.47 2.06
CA GLN A 64 2.00 2.64 3.03
C GLN A 64 2.49 1.19 2.96
N ALA A 65 2.59 0.61 1.76
CA ALA A 65 3.12 -0.72 1.55
C ALA A 65 4.56 -0.88 2.07
N LEU A 66 5.43 0.12 1.84
CA LEU A 66 6.80 0.07 2.34
C LEU A 66 6.83 0.14 3.87
N VAL A 67 6.06 1.06 4.46
CA VAL A 67 5.99 1.23 5.91
C VAL A 67 5.45 -0.05 6.57
N ALA A 68 4.41 -0.66 6.01
CA ALA A 68 3.91 -1.96 6.46
C ALA A 68 4.99 -3.05 6.38
N ALA A 69 5.70 -3.17 5.24
CA ALA A 69 6.79 -4.13 5.07
C ALA A 69 7.96 -3.89 6.05
N MET A 70 8.29 -2.63 6.35
CA MET A 70 9.34 -2.29 7.31
C MET A 70 8.93 -2.64 8.74
N VAL A 71 7.67 -2.40 9.12
CA VAL A 71 7.15 -2.76 10.43
C VAL A 71 7.12 -4.28 10.60
N THR A 72 6.68 -5.02 9.58
CA THR A 72 6.65 -6.50 9.61
C THR A 72 8.01 -7.15 9.36
N LYS A 73 9.06 -6.35 9.12
CA LYS A 73 10.43 -6.81 8.81
C LYS A 73 10.50 -7.69 7.56
N ASP A 74 9.60 -7.47 6.60
CA ASP A 74 9.65 -8.09 5.28
C ASP A 74 10.70 -7.37 4.41
N GLU A 75 11.95 -7.81 4.55
CA GLU A 75 13.09 -7.22 3.85
C GLU A 75 13.00 -7.39 2.33
N GLY A 76 12.46 -8.52 1.86
CA GLY A 76 12.30 -8.82 0.44
C GLY A 76 11.29 -7.87 -0.21
N ARG A 77 10.12 -7.71 0.41
CA ARG A 77 9.10 -6.77 -0.04
C ARG A 77 9.57 -5.32 0.09
N SER A 78 10.27 -4.98 1.18
CA SER A 78 10.83 -3.64 1.38
C SER A 78 11.87 -3.28 0.30
N ALA A 79 12.71 -4.23 -0.11
CA ALA A 79 13.69 -4.03 -1.17
C ALA A 79 13.02 -3.83 -2.54
N GLN A 80 12.00 -4.64 -2.84
CA GLN A 80 11.19 -4.50 -4.06
C GLN A 80 10.55 -3.10 -4.12
N LEU A 81 9.82 -2.72 -3.08
CA LEU A 81 9.05 -1.46 -3.05
C LEU A 81 9.96 -0.23 -3.15
N ARG A 82 11.16 -0.26 -2.54
CA ARG A 82 12.17 0.79 -2.72
C ARG A 82 12.59 0.99 -4.17
N GLY A 83 12.62 -0.07 -4.99
CA GLY A 83 12.91 0.03 -6.41
C GLY A 83 11.78 0.63 -7.25
N GLU A 84 10.55 0.67 -6.71
CA GLU A 84 9.34 1.17 -7.39
C GLU A 84 9.00 2.62 -7.04
N MET A 85 9.78 3.23 -6.15
CA MET A 85 9.58 4.58 -5.62
C MET A 85 10.68 5.55 -6.06
N ASN A 86 10.30 6.82 -6.21
CA ASN A 86 11.27 7.89 -6.39
C ASN A 86 11.87 8.33 -5.04
N ILE A 87 12.92 9.17 -5.10
CA ILE A 87 13.66 9.64 -3.92
C ILE A 87 12.76 10.41 -2.93
N ASN A 88 11.82 11.22 -3.43
CA ASN A 88 10.90 11.96 -2.55
C ASN A 88 9.96 11.02 -1.81
N GLU A 89 9.42 10.02 -2.49
CA GLU A 89 8.53 9.02 -1.90
C GLU A 89 9.25 8.23 -0.80
N MET A 90 10.48 7.77 -1.08
CA MET A 90 11.31 7.07 -0.09
C MET A 90 11.66 7.94 1.11
N THR A 91 12.01 9.20 0.87
CA THR A 91 12.38 10.15 1.94
C THR A 91 11.20 10.41 2.87
N GLN A 92 10.00 10.57 2.31
CA GLN A 92 8.78 10.73 3.11
C GLN A 92 8.44 9.48 3.93
N ALA A 93 8.54 8.28 3.33
CA ALA A 93 8.30 7.03 4.06
C ALA A 93 9.31 6.83 5.20
N ALA A 94 10.60 7.12 4.96
CA ALA A 94 11.63 7.08 6.00
C ALA A 94 11.37 8.12 7.11
N GLY A 95 11.00 9.34 6.71
CA GLY A 95 10.63 10.41 7.65
C GLY A 95 9.41 10.06 8.50
N PHE A 96 8.43 9.37 7.92
CA PHE A 96 7.28 8.85 8.64
C PHE A 96 7.71 7.83 9.70
N MET A 97 8.53 6.83 9.35
CA MET A 97 8.99 5.80 10.29
C MET A 97 9.75 6.36 11.50
N MET A 98 10.42 7.50 11.34
CA MET A 98 11.10 8.17 12.45
C MET A 98 10.14 8.98 13.33
N ARG A 99 9.15 9.65 12.75
CA ARG A 99 8.26 10.58 13.47
C ARG A 99 7.02 9.90 14.06
N ALA A 100 6.36 9.03 13.29
CA ALA A 100 5.05 8.49 13.64
C ALA A 100 5.05 7.69 14.96
N PRO A 101 6.03 6.81 15.25
CA PRO A 101 6.09 6.14 16.54
C PRO A 101 6.20 7.13 17.71
N GLN A 102 6.97 8.21 17.56
CA GLN A 102 7.13 9.22 18.62
C GLN A 102 5.83 10.01 18.86
N LEU A 103 5.13 10.36 17.79
CA LEU A 103 3.82 11.03 17.83
C LEU A 103 2.74 10.14 18.46
N CYS A 104 2.81 8.83 18.23
CA CYS A 104 1.79 7.87 18.63
C CYS A 104 2.11 7.10 19.92
N ALA A 105 3.33 7.17 20.46
CA ALA A 105 3.73 6.41 21.65
C ALA A 105 2.99 6.80 22.94
N ALA A 106 2.49 8.03 23.03
CA ALA A 106 1.77 8.54 24.19
C ALA A 106 0.24 8.35 24.11
N ARG A 107 -0.26 7.70 23.05
CA ARG A 107 -1.70 7.52 22.79
C ARG A 107 -2.29 6.34 23.55
#